data_AF-A0A2V8EX13-F1
#
_entry.id   AF-A0A2V8EX13-F1
#
_cell.length_a   1.000
_cell.length_b   1.000
_cell.length_c   1.000
_cell.angle_alpha   90.00
_cell.angle_beta   90.00
_cell.angle_gamma   90.00
#
_symmetry.space_group_name_H-M   'P 1'
#
loop_
_entity.id
_entity.type
_entity.pdbx_description
1 polymer ?
#
loop_
_entity_poly.entity_id
_entity_poly.type
_entity_poly.pdbx_seq_one_letter_code
_entity_poly.pdbx_strand_id
1 'polypeptide(L)' 'MSTLLDDSLVIVLAGGAGERLYPLTKERAKPAVYFGGPYRIIDFVLSNCINSGLRRIFIATQYKSLSLN' A
#
# COMPACT_ATOMS: atom_id res chain seq x y z
N MET A 1 8.22 14.71 20.82
CA MET A 1 8.43 13.98 19.56
C MET A 1 7.47 12.79 19.43
N SER A 2 7.22 11.99 20.48
CA SER A 2 6.29 10.85 20.37
C SER A 2 4.83 11.27 20.11
N THR A 3 4.35 12.33 20.78
CA THR A 3 2.97 12.83 20.64
C THR A 3 2.55 13.12 19.19
N LEU A 4 3.44 13.70 18.38
CA LEU A 4 3.11 14.04 16.99
C LEU A 4 2.99 12.79 16.10
N LEU A 5 3.75 11.72 16.39
CA LEU A 5 3.67 10.45 15.67
C LEU A 5 2.42 9.67 16.08
N ASP A 6 2.06 9.71 17.36
CA ASP A 6 0.87 9.06 17.90
C ASP A 6 -0.44 9.70 17.39
N ASP A 7 -0.42 11.02 17.14
CA ASP A 7 -1.55 11.79 16.61
C ASP A 7 -1.66 11.79 15.08
N SER A 8 -0.61 11.38 14.36
CA SER A 8 -0.58 11.39 12.90
C SER A 8 -1.37 10.23 12.28
N LEU A 9 -2.24 10.55 11.32
CA LEU A 9 -2.98 9.58 10.51
C LEU A 9 -2.36 9.46 9.11
N VAL A 10 -2.05 8.24 8.70
CA VAL A 10 -1.59 7.95 7.34
C VAL A 10 -2.71 7.31 6.52
N ILE A 11 -2.95 7.84 5.33
CA ILE A 11 -3.89 7.27 4.35
C ILE A 11 -3.11 6.88 3.10
N VAL A 12 -3.01 5.57 2.84
CA VAL A 12 -2.38 5.01 1.64
C VAL A 12 -3.43 4.87 0.54
N LEU A 13 -3.29 5.62 -0.54
CA LEU A 13 -4.19 5.57 -1.69
C LEU A 13 -3.82 4.41 -2.62
N ALA A 14 -4.52 3.28 -2.47
CA ALA A 14 -4.27 2.02 -3.17
C ALA A 14 -5.35 1.72 -4.24
N GLY A 15 -5.79 2.74 -4.98
CA GLY A 15 -6.90 2.65 -5.95
C GLY A 15 -6.53 2.47 -7.43
N GLY A 16 -5.23 2.55 -7.79
CA GLY A 16 -4.81 2.57 -9.20
C GLY A 16 -5.04 1.24 -9.94
N ALA A 17 -5.78 1.29 -11.06
CA ALA A 17 -6.01 0.13 -11.93
C ALA A 17 -4.70 -0.44 -12.54
N GLY A 18 -3.69 0.41 -12.74
CA GLY A 18 -2.38 -0.02 -13.20
C GLY A 18 -2.37 -0.62 -14.59
N GLU A 19 -3.14 -0.06 -15.52
CA GLU A 19 -3.33 -0.57 -16.89
C GLU A 19 -2.00 -0.73 -17.65
N ARG A 20 -1.05 0.19 -17.43
CA ARG A 20 0.30 0.14 -18.03
C ARG A 20 1.16 -1.03 -17.55
N LEU A 21 0.76 -1.71 -16.48
CA LEU A 21 1.44 -2.90 -15.95
C LEU A 21 0.72 -4.19 -16.33
N TYR A 22 -0.27 -4.14 -17.23
CA TYR A 22 -0.82 -5.34 -17.82
C TYR A 22 0.30 -6.20 -18.43
N PRO A 23 0.32 -7.54 -18.24
CA PRO A 23 -0.73 -8.38 -17.64
C PRO A 23 -0.64 -8.55 -16.11
N LEU A 24 0.34 -7.94 -15.43
CA LEU A 24 0.56 -8.13 -13.99
C LEU A 24 -0.61 -7.63 -13.12
N THR A 25 -1.40 -6.68 -13.62
CA THR A 25 -2.60 -6.11 -12.97
C THR A 25 -3.92 -6.73 -13.46
N LYS A 26 -3.85 -7.85 -14.19
CA LYS A 26 -5.04 -8.51 -14.72
C LYS A 26 -5.98 -8.99 -13.61
N GLU A 27 -5.46 -9.60 -12.54
CA GLU A 27 -6.29 -10.17 -11.46
C GLU A 27 -6.10 -9.44 -10.11
N ARG A 28 -5.32 -8.36 -10.10
CA ARG A 28 -4.92 -7.67 -8.86
C ARG A 28 -4.74 -6.18 -9.06
N ALA A 29 -4.89 -5.42 -7.98
CA ALA A 29 -4.59 -3.99 -7.99
C ALA A 29 -3.08 -3.77 -8.17
N LYS A 30 -2.68 -2.61 -8.73
CA LYS A 30 -1.26 -2.24 -8.87
C LYS A 30 -0.46 -2.41 -7.57
N PRO A 31 -0.96 -1.99 -6.38
CA PRO A 31 -0.20 -2.14 -5.14
C PRO A 31 0.04 -3.60 -4.71
N ALA A 32 -0.77 -4.55 -5.20
CA ALA A 32 -0.65 -5.98 -4.90
C ALA A 32 0.27 -6.75 -5.87
N VAL A 33 0.88 -6.05 -6.85
CA VAL A 33 1.86 -6.66 -7.76
C VAL A 33 3.13 -7.01 -6.96
N TYR A 34 3.66 -8.22 -7.19
CA TYR A 34 4.90 -8.68 -6.56
C TYR A 34 6.10 -7.89 -7.07
N PHE A 35 7.06 -7.62 -6.19
CA PHE A 35 8.28 -6.90 -6.49
C PHE A 35 9.41 -7.39 -5.59
N GLY A 36 10.59 -7.69 -6.16
CA GLY A 36 11.76 -8.06 -5.36
C GLY A 36 11.63 -9.40 -4.61
N GLY A 37 10.93 -10.39 -5.18
CA GLY A 37 10.72 -11.71 -4.56
C GLY A 37 9.37 -11.80 -3.85
N PRO A 38 9.33 -12.00 -2.51
CA PRO A 38 8.09 -12.24 -1.78
C PRO A 38 7.25 -10.97 -1.54
N TYR A 39 7.83 -9.78 -1.75
CA TYR A 39 7.19 -8.50 -1.42
C TYR A 39 6.22 -8.04 -2.49
N ARG A 40 5.33 -7.13 -2.11
CA ARG A 40 4.42 -6.39 -2.99
C ARG A 40 4.78 -4.92 -2.99
N ILE A 41 4.35 -4.19 -4.01
CA ILE A 41 4.62 -2.74 -4.11
C ILE A 41 4.13 -1.97 -2.86
N ILE A 42 2.99 -2.35 -2.30
CA ILE A 42 2.44 -1.69 -1.10
C ILE A 42 3.34 -1.85 0.14
N ASP A 43 4.12 -2.93 0.22
CA ASP A 43 4.95 -3.23 1.40
C ASP A 43 6.03 -2.16 1.62
N PHE A 44 6.50 -1.50 0.57
CA PHE A 44 7.47 -0.41 0.67
C PHE A 44 6.89 0.80 1.41
N VAL A 45 5.65 1.19 1.09
CA VAL A 45 4.98 2.32 1.75
C VAL A 45 4.68 1.97 3.20
N LEU A 46 4.19 0.76 3.46
CA LEU A 46 3.91 0.29 4.82
C LEU A 46 5.20 0.21 5.66
N SER A 47 6.29 -0.31 5.08
CA SER A 47 7.60 -0.37 5.74
C SER A 47 8.13 1.01 6.05
N ASN A 48 7.97 1.98 5.14
CA ASN A 48 8.34 3.37 5.39
C ASN A 48 7.56 3.95 6.58
N CYS A 49 6.23 3.77 6.61
CA CYS A 49 5.42 4.23 7.74
C CYS A 49 5.89 3.59 9.06
N ILE A 50 6.12 2.28 9.07
CA ILE A 50 6.55 1.55 10.26
C ILE A 50 7.94 2.05 10.72
N ASN A 51 8.89 2.17 9.81
CA ASN A 51 10.26 2.64 10.11
C ASN A 51 10.28 4.11 10.56
N SER A 52 9.29 4.92 10.17
CA SER A 52 9.12 6.31 10.61
C SER A 52 8.31 6.47 11.90
N GLY A 53 7.89 5.38 12.56
CA GLY A 53 7.09 5.45 13.79
C GLY A 53 5.60 5.76 13.56
N LEU A 54 5.13 5.78 12.31
CA LEU A 54 3.72 6.01 11.98
C LEU A 54 2.96 4.69 12.11
N ARG A 55 1.98 4.64 13.03
CA ARG A 55 1.27 3.39 13.38
C ARG A 55 -0.22 3.40 13.03
N ARG A 56 -0.82 4.57 12.85
CA ARG A 56 -2.22 4.73 12.46
C ARG A 56 -2.33 4.83 10.95
N ILE A 57 -2.46 3.68 10.28
CA ILE A 57 -2.42 3.57 8.82
C ILE A 57 -3.75 3.02 8.31
N PHE A 58 -4.37 3.73 7.37
CA PHE A 58 -5.53 3.29 6.60
C PHE A 58 -5.17 3.12 5.14
N ILE A 59 -5.71 2.09 4.50
CA ILE A 59 -5.51 1.83 3.08
C ILE A 59 -6.83 2.10 2.37
N ALA A 60 -6.89 3.19 1.60
CA ALA A 60 -8.04 3.52 0.77
C ALA A 60 -7.92 2.78 -0.57
N THR A 61 -8.74 1.75 -0.76
CA THR A 61 -8.74 0.92 -1.97
C THR A 61 -9.93 1.28 -2.87
N GLN A 62 -9.86 0.93 -4.15
CA GLN A 62 -10.98 1.11 -5.09
C GLN A 62 -11.10 -0.10 -6.02
N TYR A 63 -10.16 -0.25 -6.96
CA TYR A 63 -10.22 -1.28 -7.98
C TYR A 63 -9.54 -2.59 -7.53
N LYS A 64 -10.20 -3.74 -7.72
CA LYS A 64 -9.70 -5.10 -7.40
C LYS A 64 -9.07 -5.21 -6.01
N SER A 65 -9.71 -4.58 -5.02
CA SER A 65 -9.22 -4.44 -3.65
C SER A 65 -9.12 -5.76 -2.88
N LEU A 66 -9.85 -6.82 -3.28
CA LEU A 66 -9.72 -8.16 -2.67
C LEU A 66 -8.28 -8.67 -2.69
N SER A 67 -7.46 -8.26 -3.66
CA SER A 67 -6.04 -8.65 -3.73
C SER A 67 -5.15 -8.04 -2.63
N LEU A 68 -5.69 -7.07 -1.87
CA LEU A 68 -5.05 -6.35 -0.77
C LEU A 68 -5.64 -6.70 0.60
N ASN A 69 -6.65 -7.57 0.66
CA ASN A 69 -7.26 -8.11 1.89
C ASN A 69 -6.63 -9.48 2.21
#